data_AF-A0A1Y2J697-F1
#
_entry.id   AF-A0A1Y2J697-F1
#
_cell.length_a   1.000
_cell.length_b   1.000
_cell.length_c   1.000
_cell.angle_alpha   90.00
_cell.angle_beta   90.00
_cell.angle_gamma   90.00
#
_symmetry.space_group_name_H-M   'P 1'
#
loop_
_entity.id
_entity.type
_entity.pdbx_description
1 polymer ?
#
loop_
_entity_poly.entity_id
_entity_poly.type
_entity_poly.pdbx_seq_one_letter_code
_entity_poly.pdbx_strand_id
1 'polypeptide(L)'
;MATLAKLTSLSTQTLSLLLERQRLQNLDSTSLHTPQIAKNLEQLRAGILDMESREGVSEASRLLRSQHERMRGMLGAEADAVGIQRCEEAQPPMDVSASSSSSPAPDSPAASSPPLPPVPPTAPTNAEFAPYTDDPEAGYSSDEVLLQQRRIMDDQDVHLDELSRSITRQRDISLQINDELDVHTGLLEGLDHDLDRTDSRLTHARRKLDRVARGAKENGSTLMIGLLILVLLILIIVFKT
;
A
#
# COMPACT_ATOMS: atom_id res chain seq x y z
N MET A 1 -6.64 14.78 -11.44
CA MET A 1 -6.10 13.69 -12.29
C MET A 1 -5.05 12.87 -11.53
N ALA A 2 -5.00 11.54 -11.65
CA ALA A 2 -3.98 10.74 -10.96
C ALA A 2 -2.64 10.76 -11.72
N THR A 3 -1.61 11.38 -11.14
CA THR A 3 -0.26 11.40 -11.74
C THR A 3 0.48 10.09 -11.45
N LEU A 4 1.42 9.70 -12.31
CA LEU A 4 2.27 8.51 -12.11
C LEU A 4 2.91 8.50 -10.72
N ALA A 5 3.41 9.64 -10.25
CA ALA A 5 3.98 9.81 -8.91
C ALA A 5 2.98 9.48 -7.79
N LYS A 6 1.70 9.85 -7.94
CA LYS A 6 0.63 9.54 -6.99
C LYS A 6 0.35 8.03 -6.96
N LEU A 7 0.33 7.37 -8.12
CA LEU A 7 0.12 5.91 -8.21
C LEU A 7 1.27 5.12 -7.59
N THR A 8 2.52 5.53 -7.83
CA THR A 8 3.70 4.89 -7.23
C THR A 8 3.75 5.09 -5.71
N SER A 9 3.42 6.29 -5.24
CA SER A 9 3.29 6.60 -3.81
C SER A 9 2.24 5.70 -3.15
N LEU A 10 1.04 5.66 -3.72
CA LEU A 10 -0.07 4.85 -3.22
C LEU A 10 0.30 3.35 -3.21
N SER A 11 0.93 2.86 -4.27
CA SER A 11 1.43 1.47 -4.34
C SER A 11 2.46 1.14 -3.25
N THR A 12 3.34 2.08 -2.88
CA THR A 12 4.35 1.85 -1.84
C THR A 12 3.70 1.85 -0.46
N GLN A 13 2.74 2.75 -0.23
CA GLN A 13 1.97 2.82 1.00
C GLN A 13 1.15 1.54 1.22
N THR A 14 0.48 1.02 0.19
CA THR A 14 -0.26 -0.26 0.27
C THR A 14 0.64 -1.44 0.55
N LEU A 15 1.84 -1.46 -0.03
CA LEU A 15 2.83 -2.51 0.22
C LEU A 15 3.27 -2.50 1.69
N SER A 16 3.55 -1.31 2.24
CA SER A 16 3.91 -1.17 3.65
C SER A 16 2.83 -1.73 4.58
N LEU A 17 1.56 -1.38 4.32
CA LEU A 17 0.43 -1.88 5.10
C LEU A 17 0.27 -3.41 4.97
N LEU A 18 0.51 -3.97 3.78
CA LEU A 18 0.47 -5.41 3.55
C LEU A 18 1.59 -6.17 4.26
N LEU A 19 2.81 -5.64 4.28
CA LEU A 19 3.93 -6.25 4.99
C LEU A 19 3.78 -6.14 6.51
N GLU A 20 3.27 -5.01 6.99
CA GLU A 20 2.91 -4.82 8.41
C GLU A 20 1.85 -5.82 8.84
N ARG A 21 0.81 -6.01 8.01
CA ARG A 21 -0.21 -7.05 8.20
C ARG A 21 0.40 -8.46 8.24
N GLN A 22 1.30 -8.81 7.33
CA GLN A 22 1.98 -10.11 7.34
C GLN A 22 2.85 -10.31 8.59
N ARG A 23 3.50 -9.24 9.07
CA ARG A 23 4.27 -9.28 10.31
C ARG A 23 3.37 -9.51 11.53
N LEU A 24 2.15 -8.98 11.49
CA LEU A 24 1.18 -9.06 12.57
C LEU A 24 0.22 -10.26 12.45
N GLN A 25 0.33 -11.13 11.44
CA GLN A 25 -0.54 -12.30 11.25
C GLN A 25 -0.53 -13.32 12.39
N ASN A 26 0.43 -13.24 13.31
CA ASN A 26 0.45 -14.03 14.55
C ASN A 26 -0.50 -13.48 15.63
N LEU A 27 -1.11 -12.29 15.41
CA LEU A 27 -2.01 -11.60 16.32
C LEU A 27 -3.28 -11.26 15.54
N ASP A 28 -4.44 -11.78 15.96
CA ASP A 28 -5.76 -11.73 15.28
C ASP A 28 -6.29 -10.31 14.91
N SER A 29 -5.51 -9.27 15.20
CA SER A 29 -5.63 -7.86 14.79
C SER A 29 -5.52 -7.58 13.28
N THR A 30 -5.32 -8.61 12.46
CA THR A 30 -5.05 -8.56 11.01
C THR A 30 -6.19 -7.98 10.16
N SER A 31 -7.44 -7.99 10.65
CA SER A 31 -8.65 -7.61 9.90
C SER A 31 -8.89 -6.11 9.80
N LEU A 32 -8.16 -5.30 10.58
CA LEU A 32 -8.44 -3.89 10.78
C LEU A 32 -7.97 -3.02 9.59
N HIS A 33 -6.84 -3.37 8.97
CA HIS A 33 -6.31 -2.66 7.80
C HIS A 33 -6.85 -3.19 6.46
N THR A 34 -7.55 -4.34 6.46
CA THR A 34 -8.14 -4.95 5.26
C THR A 34 -9.01 -3.98 4.44
N PRO A 35 -9.97 -3.23 5.01
CA PRO A 35 -10.81 -2.31 4.22
C PRO A 35 -10.02 -1.15 3.63
N GLN A 36 -9.01 -0.64 4.34
CA GLN A 36 -8.15 0.45 3.85
C GLN A 36 -7.24 -0.04 2.71
N ILE A 37 -6.64 -1.23 2.86
CA ILE A 37 -5.84 -1.86 1.81
C ILE A 37 -6.71 -2.10 0.57
N ALA A 38 -7.96 -2.56 0.75
CA ALA A 38 -8.88 -2.77 -0.36
C ALA A 38 -9.24 -1.47 -1.10
N LYS A 39 -9.61 -0.40 -0.38
CA LYS A 39 -9.91 0.92 -0.98
C LYS A 39 -8.71 1.45 -1.75
N ASN A 40 -7.50 1.35 -1.20
CA ASN A 40 -6.28 1.77 -1.86
C ASN A 40 -5.98 0.91 -3.11
N LEU A 41 -6.18 -0.41 -3.05
CA LEU A 41 -6.01 -1.27 -4.22
C LEU A 41 -6.99 -0.91 -5.33
N GLU A 42 -8.25 -0.59 -5.00
CA GLU A 42 -9.25 -0.15 -5.99
C GLU A 42 -8.88 1.21 -6.60
N GLN A 43 -8.43 2.17 -5.78
CA GLN A 43 -7.92 3.46 -6.27
C GLN A 43 -6.69 3.31 -7.16
N LEU A 44 -5.78 2.39 -6.81
CA LEU A 44 -4.60 2.07 -7.63
C LEU A 44 -5.03 1.49 -8.98
N ARG A 45 -5.98 0.55 -8.99
CA ARG A 45 -6.53 -0.04 -10.20
C ARG A 45 -7.19 1.01 -11.09
N ALA A 46 -8.09 1.82 -10.54
CA ALA A 46 -8.79 2.87 -11.28
C ALA A 46 -7.80 3.87 -11.89
N GLY A 47 -6.76 4.23 -11.15
CA GLY A 47 -5.71 5.12 -11.64
C GLY A 47 -4.80 4.51 -12.72
N ILE A 48 -4.53 3.20 -12.65
CA ILE A 48 -3.80 2.48 -13.71
C ILE A 48 -4.62 2.48 -15.01
N LEU A 49 -5.93 2.20 -14.93
CA LEU A 49 -6.82 2.19 -16.11
C LEU A 49 -6.96 3.58 -16.74
N ASP A 50 -7.10 4.64 -15.93
CA ASP A 50 -7.12 6.02 -16.43
C ASP A 50 -5.80 6.36 -17.14
N MET A 51 -4.66 6.02 -16.53
CA MET A 51 -3.33 6.26 -17.11
C MET A 51 -3.14 5.52 -18.44
N GLU A 52 -3.62 4.27 -18.55
CA GLU A 52 -3.53 3.48 -19.78
C GLU A 52 -4.46 3.97 -20.89
N SER A 53 -5.63 4.51 -20.53
CA SER A 53 -6.53 5.14 -21.50
C SER A 53 -5.92 6.40 -22.12
N ARG A 54 -5.04 7.09 -21.39
CA ARG A 54 -4.44 8.36 -21.79
C ARG A 54 -3.12 8.21 -22.52
N GLU A 55 -2.19 7.44 -21.95
CA GLU A 55 -0.81 7.31 -22.43
C GLU A 55 -0.57 5.98 -23.17
N GLY A 56 -1.57 5.10 -23.20
CA GLY A 56 -1.43 3.72 -23.66
C GLY A 56 -0.73 2.84 -22.62
N VAL A 57 -0.54 1.56 -22.97
CA VAL A 57 0.14 0.60 -22.09
C VAL A 57 1.65 0.90 -22.10
N SER A 58 2.08 1.69 -21.12
CA SER A 58 3.48 2.07 -20.88
C SER A 58 4.19 1.05 -19.98
N GLU A 59 5.53 1.04 -19.97
CA GLU A 59 6.30 0.18 -19.06
C GLU A 59 5.96 0.46 -17.58
N ALA A 60 5.69 1.73 -17.24
CA ALA A 60 5.27 2.11 -15.90
C ALA A 60 3.89 1.55 -15.53
N SER A 61 2.94 1.51 -16.48
CA SER A 61 1.61 0.97 -16.22
C SER A 61 1.65 -0.55 -16.05
N ARG A 62 2.48 -1.24 -16.84
CA ARG A 62 2.75 -2.68 -16.67
C ARG A 62 3.39 -3.00 -15.32
N LEU A 63 4.37 -2.21 -14.88
CA LEU A 63 4.98 -2.37 -13.57
C LEU A 63 3.95 -2.19 -12.45
N LEU A 64 3.15 -1.12 -12.52
CA LEU A 64 2.11 -0.83 -11.53
C LEU A 64 1.02 -1.92 -11.49
N ARG A 65 0.61 -2.46 -12.65
CA ARG A 65 -0.28 -3.64 -12.71
C ARG A 65 0.34 -4.86 -12.01
N SER A 66 1.59 -5.18 -12.34
CA SER A 66 2.27 -6.34 -11.74
C SER A 66 2.38 -6.21 -10.22
N GLN A 67 2.60 -4.99 -9.71
CA GLN A 67 2.61 -4.69 -8.29
C GLN A 67 1.22 -4.80 -7.67
N HIS A 68 0.20 -4.23 -8.31
CA HIS A 68 -1.20 -4.35 -7.87
C HIS A 68 -1.64 -5.81 -7.76
N GLU A 69 -1.31 -6.63 -8.75
CA GLU A 69 -1.66 -8.05 -8.77
C GLU A 69 -0.92 -8.87 -7.71
N ARG A 70 0.36 -8.56 -7.47
CA ARG A 70 1.14 -9.11 -6.35
C ARG A 70 0.51 -8.75 -5.00
N MET A 71 0.15 -7.49 -4.80
CA MET A 71 -0.48 -6.99 -3.57
C MET A 71 -1.86 -7.62 -3.34
N ARG A 72 -2.65 -7.81 -4.41
CA ARG A 72 -3.91 -8.57 -4.37
C ARG A 72 -3.68 -10.02 -3.95
N GLY A 73 -2.65 -10.66 -4.50
CA GLY A 73 -2.26 -12.03 -4.14
C GLY A 73 -1.89 -12.20 -2.67
N MET A 74 -1.23 -11.21 -2.06
CA MET A 74 -0.90 -11.22 -0.62
C MET A 74 -2.13 -11.09 0.29
N LEU A 75 -3.23 -10.53 -0.22
CA LEU A 75 -4.49 -10.39 0.49
C LEU A 75 -5.38 -11.65 0.36
N GLY A 76 -5.16 -12.45 -0.69
CA GLY A 76 -5.73 -13.80 -0.83
C GLY A 76 -7.26 -13.81 -0.88
N ALA A 77 -7.89 -14.70 -0.09
CA ALA A 77 -9.34 -14.88 -0.06
C ALA A 77 -10.12 -13.63 0.41
N GLU A 78 -9.51 -12.72 1.17
CA GLU A 78 -10.13 -11.44 1.56
C GLU A 78 -10.26 -10.48 0.36
N ALA A 79 -9.35 -10.55 -0.62
CA ALA A 79 -9.47 -9.73 -1.83
C ALA A 79 -10.68 -10.14 -2.67
N ASP A 80 -10.96 -11.44 -2.74
CA ASP A 80 -12.11 -11.98 -3.46
C ASP A 80 -13.42 -11.75 -2.67
N ALA A 81 -13.38 -11.73 -1.34
CA ALA A 81 -14.53 -11.39 -0.49
C ALA A 81 -14.94 -9.90 -0.58
N VAL A 82 -13.97 -9.00 -0.75
CA VAL A 82 -14.20 -7.55 -0.92
C VAL A 82 -14.47 -7.18 -2.39
N GLY A 83 -14.39 -8.13 -3.32
CA GLY A 83 -14.74 -7.93 -4.73
C GLY A 83 -13.69 -7.16 -5.53
N ILE A 84 -12.41 -7.19 -5.13
CA ILE A 84 -11.32 -6.49 -5.84
C ILE A 84 -11.05 -7.20 -7.17
N GLN A 85 -11.49 -6.58 -8.27
CA GLN A 85 -11.36 -7.13 -9.61
C GLN A 85 -9.89 -7.11 -10.07
N ARG A 86 -9.48 -8.18 -10.75
CA ARG A 86 -8.17 -8.24 -11.42
C ARG A 86 -8.12 -7.14 -12.49
N CYS A 87 -6.96 -6.52 -12.69
CA CYS A 87 -6.73 -5.66 -13.85
C CYS A 87 -6.73 -6.55 -15.11
N GLU A 88 -7.91 -6.88 -15.62
CA GLU A 88 -8.08 -7.72 -16.79
C GLU A 88 -7.68 -6.94 -18.06
N GLU A 89 -6.84 -7.58 -18.86
CA GLU A 89 -6.40 -7.14 -20.18
C GLU A 89 -7.61 -7.12 -21.13
N ALA A 90 -7.86 -6.00 -21.81
CA ALA A 90 -8.71 -6.00 -22.99
C ALA A 90 -8.03 -6.85 -24.08
N GLN A 91 -8.30 -8.15 -24.12
CA GLN A 91 -7.84 -9.02 -25.19
C GLN A 91 -8.63 -8.71 -26.49
N PRO A 92 -7.95 -8.54 -27.64
CA PRO A 92 -8.64 -8.63 -28.94
C PRO A 92 -9.15 -10.07 -29.17
N PRO A 93 -10.22 -10.26 -29.96
CA PRO A 93 -10.87 -11.55 -30.10
C PRO A 93 -9.96 -12.49 -30.91
N MET A 94 -9.59 -13.63 -30.34
CA MET A 94 -8.89 -14.70 -31.06
C MET A 94 -9.60 -16.02 -30.83
N ASP A 95 -9.87 -16.67 -31.95
CA ASP A 95 -10.78 -17.78 -32.16
C ASP A 95 -10.52 -19.03 -31.30
N VAL A 96 -11.64 -19.71 -31.02
CA VAL A 96 -11.69 -21.11 -30.62
C VAL A 96 -10.98 -21.99 -31.64
N SER A 97 -9.91 -22.68 -31.24
CA SER A 97 -9.44 -23.86 -31.96
C SER A 97 -8.82 -24.86 -31.00
N ALA A 98 -9.48 -26.01 -30.98
CA ALA A 98 -9.09 -27.22 -30.29
C ALA A 98 -7.70 -27.71 -30.73
N SER A 99 -6.94 -28.23 -29.78
CA SER A 99 -6.10 -29.42 -30.03
C SER A 99 -5.84 -30.14 -28.71
N SER A 100 -6.52 -31.26 -28.57
CA SER A 100 -6.17 -32.39 -27.73
C SER A 100 -4.78 -32.94 -28.05
N SER A 101 -4.00 -33.29 -27.03
CA SER A 101 -3.15 -34.47 -27.08
C SER A 101 -2.96 -35.05 -25.68
N SER A 102 -3.04 -36.38 -25.64
CA SER A 102 -3.31 -37.23 -24.50
C SER A 102 -2.11 -38.11 -24.13
N SER A 103 -1.84 -38.22 -22.81
CA SER A 103 -1.34 -39.41 -22.07
C SER A 103 0.09 -39.93 -22.36
N PRO A 104 0.70 -40.84 -21.55
CA PRO A 104 0.17 -41.62 -20.41
C PRO A 104 1.09 -41.74 -19.15
N ALA A 105 0.54 -42.33 -18.08
CA ALA A 105 1.27 -42.94 -16.95
C ALA A 105 1.94 -44.28 -17.34
N PRO A 106 2.78 -44.89 -16.48
CA PRO A 106 2.26 -46.02 -15.69
C PRO A 106 2.84 -46.23 -14.26
N ASP A 107 1.96 -46.81 -13.43
CA ASP A 107 2.11 -47.86 -12.42
C ASP A 107 2.87 -47.68 -11.08
N SER A 108 2.08 -47.93 -10.02
CA SER A 108 2.39 -48.05 -8.58
C SER A 108 2.89 -49.48 -8.20
N PRO A 109 3.34 -49.78 -6.95
CA PRO A 109 2.39 -50.10 -5.87
C PRO A 109 2.84 -49.85 -4.39
N ALA A 110 1.83 -49.79 -3.51
CA ALA A 110 1.78 -50.29 -2.12
C ALA A 110 2.75 -49.76 -1.03
N ALA A 111 2.20 -49.08 -0.01
CA ALA A 111 2.04 -49.65 1.35
C ALA A 111 1.45 -48.61 2.34
N SER A 112 0.42 -49.03 3.07
CA SER A 112 -0.28 -48.30 4.12
C SER A 112 0.33 -48.59 5.51
N SER A 113 0.71 -47.54 6.27
CA SER A 113 0.82 -47.35 7.76
C SER A 113 1.60 -48.35 8.65
N PRO A 114 2.04 -48.04 9.91
CA PRO A 114 2.42 -46.79 10.64
C PRO A 114 3.85 -46.89 11.30
N PRO A 115 4.40 -45.90 12.07
CA PRO A 115 4.16 -45.79 13.55
C PRO A 115 4.22 -44.34 14.17
N LEU A 116 3.64 -44.17 15.37
CA LEU A 116 3.82 -43.06 16.35
C LEU A 116 5.08 -43.32 17.24
N PRO A 117 5.51 -42.46 18.21
CA PRO A 117 5.75 -40.99 18.30
C PRO A 117 7.25 -40.69 18.72
N PRO A 118 7.71 -39.45 19.07
CA PRO A 118 7.57 -38.92 20.46
C PRO A 118 7.46 -37.37 20.64
N VAL A 119 6.71 -36.99 21.69
CA VAL A 119 6.76 -35.86 22.66
C VAL A 119 7.34 -34.43 22.30
N PRO A 120 6.66 -33.32 22.71
CA PRO A 120 7.01 -31.89 22.49
C PRO A 120 8.28 -31.35 23.21
N PRO A 121 8.74 -30.12 22.86
CA PRO A 121 10.08 -29.61 23.17
C PRO A 121 10.25 -29.02 24.58
N THR A 122 11.48 -29.11 25.05
CA THR A 122 12.04 -28.75 26.35
C THR A 122 12.06 -27.24 26.62
N ALA A 123 11.62 -26.85 27.82
CA ALA A 123 11.79 -25.53 28.44
C ALA A 123 13.27 -25.24 28.81
N PRO A 124 13.67 -23.97 29.04
CA PRO A 124 15.08 -23.59 29.14
C PRO A 124 15.74 -23.95 30.48
N THR A 125 16.99 -24.39 30.33
CA THR A 125 18.11 -24.42 31.27
C THR A 125 18.07 -23.33 32.35
N ASN A 126 17.85 -23.73 33.61
CA ASN A 126 18.36 -23.15 34.88
C ASN A 126 17.39 -23.43 36.06
N ALA A 127 16.99 -24.70 36.25
CA ALA A 127 16.46 -25.15 37.53
C ALA A 127 17.59 -25.90 38.24
N GLU A 128 18.08 -25.28 39.31
CA GLU A 128 18.97 -25.82 40.31
C GLU A 128 18.59 -27.27 40.63
N PHE A 129 19.49 -28.23 40.36
CA PHE A 129 19.23 -29.65 40.56
C PHE A 129 19.07 -29.93 42.05
N ALA A 130 17.83 -29.91 42.54
CA ALA A 130 17.49 -30.52 43.81
C ALA A 130 17.71 -32.04 43.71
N PRO A 131 18.34 -32.68 44.71
CA PRO A 131 18.51 -34.13 44.76
C PRO A 131 17.16 -34.84 44.58
N TYR A 132 17.06 -35.74 43.61
CA TYR A 132 15.86 -36.55 43.41
C TYR A 132 15.75 -37.57 44.56
N THR A 133 14.72 -37.41 45.39
CA THR A 133 14.37 -38.34 46.47
C THR A 133 13.23 -39.24 45.99
N ASP A 134 13.45 -40.55 45.94
CA ASP A 134 12.42 -41.59 45.74
C ASP A 134 11.51 -41.72 46.98
N ASP A 135 10.95 -40.61 47.46
CA ASP A 135 9.90 -40.60 48.47
C ASP A 135 8.55 -40.36 47.76
N PRO A 136 7.64 -41.35 47.70
CA PRO A 136 6.36 -41.20 47.02
C PRO A 136 5.43 -40.16 47.68
N GLU A 137 5.79 -39.63 48.86
CA GLU A 137 5.10 -38.49 49.50
C GLU A 137 5.71 -37.11 49.15
N ALA A 138 6.82 -37.05 48.41
CA ALA A 138 7.37 -35.79 47.89
C ALA A 138 6.72 -35.33 46.58
N GLY A 139 5.61 -35.94 46.18
CA GLY A 139 4.74 -35.39 45.15
C GLY A 139 4.08 -34.13 45.70
N TYR A 140 4.30 -32.98 45.05
CA TYR A 140 3.53 -31.76 45.28
C TYR A 140 2.09 -32.16 45.64
N SER A 141 1.64 -31.78 46.83
CA SER A 141 0.30 -32.18 47.26
C SER A 141 -0.68 -31.78 46.15
N SER A 142 -1.61 -32.65 45.77
CA SER A 142 -2.52 -32.34 44.65
C SER A 142 -3.24 -31.00 44.86
N ASP A 143 -3.41 -30.59 46.11
CA ASP A 143 -3.88 -29.27 46.50
C ASP A 143 -2.92 -28.13 46.14
N GLU A 144 -1.59 -28.25 46.33
CA GLU A 144 -0.61 -27.24 45.92
C GLU A 144 -0.57 -27.05 44.40
N VAL A 145 -0.66 -28.14 43.63
CA VAL A 145 -0.72 -28.08 42.16
C VAL A 145 -2.01 -27.40 41.69
N LEU A 146 -3.15 -27.72 42.32
CA LEU A 146 -4.43 -27.05 42.03
C LEU A 146 -4.39 -25.56 42.39
N LEU A 147 -3.75 -25.20 43.50
CA LEU A 147 -3.60 -23.81 43.94
C LEU A 147 -2.71 -23.02 42.97
N GLN A 148 -1.65 -23.65 42.44
CA GLN A 148 -0.80 -23.04 41.43
C GLN A 148 -1.51 -22.91 40.08
N GLN A 149 -2.28 -23.91 39.64
CA GLN A 149 -3.11 -23.79 38.43
C GLN A 149 -4.14 -22.67 38.53
N ARG A 150 -4.79 -22.51 39.70
CA ARG A 150 -5.73 -21.39 39.91
C ARG A 150 -5.05 -20.03 39.80
N ARG A 151 -3.87 -19.86 40.41
CA ARG A 151 -3.10 -18.62 40.28
C ARG A 151 -2.72 -18.31 38.83
N ILE A 152 -2.36 -19.34 38.06
CA ILE A 152 -2.04 -19.19 36.64
C ILE A 152 -3.28 -18.82 35.82
N MET A 153 -4.45 -19.39 36.14
CA MET A 153 -5.71 -19.00 35.49
C MET A 153 -6.13 -17.57 35.83
N ASP A 154 -6.03 -17.17 37.10
CA ASP A 154 -6.35 -15.81 37.52
C ASP A 154 -5.43 -14.77 36.84
N ASP A 155 -4.14 -15.07 36.71
CA ASP A 155 -3.16 -14.21 36.03
C ASP A 155 -3.44 -14.10 34.51
N GLN A 156 -3.88 -15.19 33.90
CA GLN A 156 -4.33 -15.19 32.50
C GLN A 156 -5.61 -14.38 32.30
N ASP A 157 -6.59 -14.48 33.21
CA ASP A 157 -7.82 -13.71 33.12
C ASP A 157 -7.54 -12.20 33.21
N VAL A 158 -6.60 -11.77 34.07
CA VAL A 158 -6.15 -10.38 34.14
C VAL A 158 -5.50 -9.92 32.83
N HIS A 159 -4.66 -10.76 32.22
CA HIS A 159 -4.07 -10.46 30.91
C HIS A 159 -5.10 -10.43 29.78
N LEU A 160 -6.13 -11.27 29.82
CA LEU A 160 -7.21 -11.27 28.83
C LEU A 160 -8.09 -10.01 28.96
N ASP A 161 -8.33 -9.53 30.18
CA ASP A 161 -9.03 -8.27 30.42
C ASP A 161 -8.24 -7.07 29.90
N GLU A 162 -6.92 -7.06 30.10
CA GLU A 162 -6.05 -6.02 29.55
C GLU A 162 -6.02 -6.07 28.01
N LEU A 163 -5.93 -7.28 27.44
CA LEU A 163 -6.00 -7.49 25.99
C LEU A 163 -7.35 -7.03 25.44
N SER A 164 -8.46 -7.35 26.10
CA SER A 164 -9.81 -6.94 25.73
C SER A 164 -9.98 -5.42 25.72
N ARG A 165 -9.42 -4.73 26.73
CA ARG A 165 -9.38 -3.26 26.77
C ARG A 165 -8.54 -2.68 25.65
N SER A 166 -7.39 -3.29 25.35
CA SER A 166 -6.53 -2.88 24.24
C SER A 166 -7.23 -3.07 22.89
N ILE A 167 -7.91 -4.20 22.69
CA ILE A 167 -8.70 -4.49 21.47
C ILE A 167 -9.84 -3.48 21.31
N THR A 168 -10.56 -3.16 22.39
CA THR A 168 -11.63 -2.18 22.37
C THR A 168 -11.12 -0.80 21.99
N ARG A 169 -9.99 -0.38 22.60
CA ARG A 169 -9.35 0.91 22.26
C ARG A 169 -8.85 0.93 20.82
N GLN A 170 -8.29 -0.17 20.34
CA GLN A 170 -7.83 -0.31 18.96
C GLN A 170 -9.01 -0.26 17.97
N ARG A 171 -10.17 -0.83 18.32
CA ARG A 171 -11.40 -0.70 17.54
C ARG A 171 -11.87 0.75 17.45
N ASP A 172 -11.85 1.50 18.55
CA ASP A 172 -12.24 2.91 18.55
C ASP A 172 -11.29 3.75 17.67
N ILE A 173 -9.98 3.49 17.76
CA ILE A 173 -8.97 4.13 16.89
C ILE A 173 -9.22 3.77 15.42
N SER A 174 -9.63 2.52 15.11
CA SER A 174 -9.96 2.10 13.75
C SER A 174 -11.12 2.87 13.14
N LEU A 175 -12.21 3.03 13.91
CA LEU A 175 -13.38 3.78 13.48
C LEU A 175 -13.01 5.25 13.22
N GLN A 176 -12.20 5.84 14.09
CA GLN A 176 -11.71 7.20 13.91
C GLN A 176 -10.81 7.34 12.69
N ILE A 177 -9.93 6.37 12.41
CA ILE A 177 -9.10 6.36 11.19
C ILE A 177 -9.99 6.22 9.95
N ASN A 178 -11.04 5.40 9.98
CA ASN A 178 -11.95 5.25 8.86
C ASN A 178 -12.65 6.56 8.52
N ASP A 179 -13.19 7.23 9.54
CA ASP A 179 -13.83 8.55 9.39
C ASP A 179 -12.84 9.59 8.83
N GLU A 180 -11.60 9.63 9.37
CA GLU A 180 -10.57 10.56 8.93
C GLU A 180 -10.10 10.27 7.49
N LEU A 181 -10.07 9.01 7.05
CA LEU A 181 -9.74 8.65 5.66
C LEU A 181 -10.82 9.10 4.67
N ASP A 182 -12.09 9.07 5.06
CA ASP A 182 -13.17 9.60 4.23
C ASP A 182 -13.09 11.13 4.15
N VAL A 183 -12.75 11.80 5.25
CA VAL A 183 -12.44 13.24 5.26
C VAL A 183 -11.23 13.56 4.38
N HIS A 184 -10.13 12.80 4.48
CA HIS A 184 -8.95 12.97 3.64
C HIS A 184 -9.24 12.69 2.16
N THR A 185 -10.14 11.74 1.85
CA THR A 185 -10.56 11.50 0.46
C THR A 185 -11.25 12.72 -0.12
N GLY A 186 -12.16 13.34 0.63
CA GLY A 186 -12.82 14.59 0.23
C GLY A 186 -11.84 15.77 0.13
N LEU A 187 -10.87 15.86 1.03
CA LEU A 187 -9.83 16.89 0.99
C LEU A 187 -8.92 16.73 -0.23
N LEU A 188 -8.56 15.49 -0.58
CA LEU A 188 -7.73 15.18 -1.75
C LEU A 188 -8.44 15.53 -3.06
N GLU A 189 -9.76 15.36 -3.13
CA GLU A 189 -10.56 15.76 -4.30
C GLU A 189 -10.64 17.29 -4.43
N GLY A 190 -10.83 18.00 -3.31
CA GLY A 190 -10.74 19.46 -3.29
C GLY A 190 -9.36 19.97 -3.72
N LEU A 191 -8.29 19.32 -3.24
CA LEU A 191 -6.92 19.64 -3.63
C LEU A 191 -6.66 19.37 -5.11
N ASP A 192 -7.20 18.29 -5.68
CA ASP A 192 -7.09 17.99 -7.12
C ASP A 192 -7.75 19.08 -7.97
N HIS A 193 -8.94 19.55 -7.56
CA HIS A 193 -9.62 20.66 -8.23
C HIS A 193 -8.85 21.99 -8.15
N ASP A 194 -8.23 22.27 -7.01
CA ASP A 194 -7.39 23.46 -6.85
C ASP A 194 -6.08 23.37 -7.64
N LEU A 195 -5.53 22.16 -7.78
CA LEU A 195 -4.39 21.89 -8.68
C LEU A 195 -4.78 22.12 -10.15
N ASP A 196 -5.92 21.61 -10.60
CA ASP A 196 -6.41 21.82 -11.98
C ASP A 196 -6.62 23.32 -12.29
N ARG A 197 -7.16 24.08 -11.33
CA ARG A 197 -7.28 25.55 -11.43
C ARG A 197 -5.91 26.22 -11.51
N THR A 198 -4.96 25.76 -10.71
CA THR A 198 -3.59 26.30 -10.69
C THR A 198 -2.87 26.00 -12.00
N ASP A 199 -3.00 24.78 -12.54
CA ASP A 199 -2.42 24.39 -13.82
C ASP A 199 -2.99 25.21 -14.98
N SER A 200 -4.31 25.42 -15.01
CA SER A 200 -4.96 26.29 -16.00
C SER A 200 -4.41 27.71 -15.94
N ARG A 201 -4.30 28.29 -14.74
CA ARG A 201 -3.70 29.62 -14.52
C ARG A 201 -2.24 29.68 -14.97
N LEU A 202 -1.46 28.65 -14.66
CA LEU A 202 -0.05 28.56 -15.02
C LEU A 202 0.13 28.42 -16.54
N THR A 203 -0.72 27.63 -17.19
CA THR A 203 -0.79 27.52 -18.65
C THR A 203 -1.12 28.85 -19.31
N HIS A 204 -2.09 29.60 -18.77
CA HIS A 204 -2.40 30.94 -19.26
C HIS A 204 -1.24 31.93 -19.05
N ALA A 205 -0.58 31.89 -17.89
CA ALA A 205 0.59 32.71 -17.60
C ALA A 205 1.75 32.39 -18.56
N ARG A 206 2.02 31.10 -18.80
CA ARG A 206 3.02 30.64 -19.76
C ARG A 206 2.73 31.14 -21.17
N ARG A 207 1.48 31.05 -21.65
CA ARG A 207 1.07 31.59 -22.96
C ARG A 207 1.27 33.10 -23.07
N LYS A 208 1.03 33.85 -21.99
CA LYS A 208 1.31 35.30 -21.96
C LYS A 208 2.82 35.57 -22.03
N LEU A 209 3.63 34.83 -21.26
CA LEU A 209 5.09 34.93 -21.30
C LEU A 209 5.65 34.59 -22.68
N ASP A 210 5.19 33.52 -23.33
CA ASP A 210 5.61 33.16 -24.69
C ASP A 210 5.28 34.28 -25.69
N ARG A 211 4.09 34.89 -25.57
CA ARG A 211 3.71 36.01 -26.43
C ARG A 211 4.59 37.23 -26.20
N VAL A 212 4.90 37.55 -24.95
CA VAL A 212 5.80 38.67 -24.60
C VAL A 212 7.22 38.39 -25.09
N ALA A 213 7.74 37.18 -24.87
CA ALA A 213 9.07 36.79 -25.33
C ALA A 213 9.19 36.88 -26.87
N ARG A 214 8.16 36.43 -27.59
CA ARG A 214 8.12 36.51 -29.05
C ARG A 214 8.00 37.94 -29.56
N GLY A 215 7.14 38.74 -28.93
CA GLY A 215 7.00 40.18 -29.22
C GLY A 215 8.29 40.96 -28.92
N ALA A 216 9.01 40.62 -27.85
CA ALA A 216 10.30 41.24 -27.53
C ALA A 216 11.38 40.86 -28.55
N LYS A 217 11.39 39.61 -29.04
CA LYS A 217 12.32 39.16 -30.09
C LYS A 217 12.07 39.87 -31.43
N GLU A 218 10.81 40.02 -31.83
CA GLU A 218 10.45 40.67 -33.11
C GLU A 218 10.64 42.19 -33.07
N ASN A 219 10.25 42.85 -31.96
CA ASN A 219 10.36 44.30 -31.82
C ASN A 219 11.70 44.76 -31.23
N GLY A 220 12.58 43.84 -30.83
CA GLY A 220 13.86 44.15 -30.21
C GLY A 220 14.78 44.99 -31.11
N SER A 221 14.79 44.71 -32.42
CA SER A 221 15.54 45.51 -33.39
C SER A 221 14.98 46.94 -33.50
N THR A 222 13.65 47.08 -33.57
CA THR A 222 12.97 48.38 -33.64
C THR A 222 13.18 49.21 -32.38
N LEU A 223 13.09 48.58 -31.20
CA LEU A 223 13.41 49.20 -29.91
C LEU A 223 14.87 49.65 -29.86
N MET A 224 15.80 48.82 -30.34
CA MET A 224 17.22 49.16 -30.36
C MET A 224 17.52 50.33 -31.31
N ILE A 225 16.92 50.34 -32.51
CA ILE A 225 17.03 51.45 -33.46
C ILE A 225 16.48 52.74 -32.83
N GLY A 226 15.31 52.70 -32.19
CA GLY A 226 14.71 53.85 -31.51
C GLY A 226 15.57 54.38 -30.34
N LEU A 227 16.16 53.48 -29.55
CA LEU A 227 17.07 53.84 -28.46
C LEU A 227 18.34 54.51 -29.00
N LEU A 228 18.89 54.02 -30.11
CA LEU A 228 20.05 54.61 -30.76
C LEU A 228 19.77 56.02 -31.29
N ILE A 229 18.58 56.25 -31.88
CA ILE A 229 18.12 57.58 -32.29
C ILE A 229 17.97 58.51 -31.08
N LEU A 230 17.40 58.04 -29.97
CA LEU A 230 17.25 58.81 -28.73
C LEU A 230 18.61 59.26 -28.20
N VAL A 231 19.59 58.34 -28.12
CA VAL A 231 20.96 58.65 -27.68
C VAL A 231 21.60 59.70 -28.58
N LEU A 232 21.45 59.56 -29.90
CA LEU A 232 21.97 60.54 -30.85
C LEU A 232 21.33 61.93 -30.66
N LEU A 233 20.02 61.99 -30.42
CA LEU A 233 19.29 63.23 -30.14
C LEU A 233 19.81 63.93 -28.88
N ILE A 234 20.02 63.16 -27.81
CA ILE A 234 20.60 63.67 -26.56
C ILE A 234 22.00 64.23 -26.82
N LEU A 235 22.83 63.49 -27.57
CA LEU A 235 24.19 63.93 -27.89
C LEU A 235 24.19 65.21 -28.72
N ILE A 236 23.27 65.36 -29.68
CA ILE A 236 23.08 66.60 -30.43
C ILE A 236 22.68 67.74 -29.49
N ILE A 237 21.71 67.54 -28.60
CA ILE A 237 21.28 68.59 -27.67
C ILE A 237 22.45 69.03 -26.78
N VAL A 238 23.19 68.08 -26.22
CA VAL A 238 24.33 68.35 -25.33
C VAL A 238 25.50 68.99 -26.07
N PHE A 239 25.76 68.63 -27.33
CA PHE A 239 26.89 69.18 -28.09
C PHE A 239 26.56 70.52 -28.76
N LYS A 240 25.29 70.75 -29.06
CA LYS A 240 24.80 71.99 -29.69
C LYS A 240 24.45 73.09 -28.67
N THR A 241 24.14 72.70 -27.43
CA THR A 241 23.99 73.60 -26.28
C THR A 241 25.37 73.90 -25.70
#